data_AF-A0A392R3R8-F1
#
_entry.id   AF-A0A392R3R8-F1
#
_cell.length_a   1.000
_cell.length_b   1.000
_cell.length_c   1.000
_cell.angle_alpha   90.00
_cell.angle_beta   90.00
_cell.angle_gamma   90.00
#
_symmetry.space_group_name_H-M   'P 1'
#
loop_
_entity.id
_entity.type
_entity.pdbx_description
1 polymer ?
#
loop_
_entity_poly.entity_id
_entity_poly.type
_entity_poly.pdbx_seq_one_letter_code
_entity_poly.pdbx_strand_id
1 'polypeptide(L)'
;SQKWWDFGKTDFFMLITAYGKLGDFNGAEKVLGLMNKNGYAPNVVSQTALMEAYGRGGRYNNAEAIFRRMQTFGPEPSAFTYQIILKTFVQLK
;
A
#
# COMPACT_ATOMS: atom_id res chain seq x y z
N SER A 1 -5.06 -26.99 10.72
CA SER A 1 -5.96 -27.12 9.56
C SER A 1 -6.39 -25.73 9.12
N GLN A 2 -6.08 -25.35 7.87
CA GLN A 2 -6.41 -24.04 7.31
C GLN A 2 -7.93 -23.99 7.05
N LYS A 3 -8.63 -23.00 7.60
CA LYS A 3 -10.07 -22.78 7.34
C LYS A 3 -10.23 -22.23 5.92
N TRP A 4 -11.29 -22.61 5.20
CA TRP A 4 -11.49 -22.22 3.79
C TRP A 4 -11.76 -20.71 3.60
N TRP A 5 -12.05 -19.99 4.69
CA TRP A 5 -12.22 -18.53 4.72
C TRP A 5 -11.00 -17.78 5.29
N ASP A 6 -9.88 -18.48 5.50
CA ASP A 6 -8.69 -17.86 6.07
C ASP A 6 -7.98 -17.05 4.98
N PHE A 7 -8.26 -15.74 4.96
CA PHE A 7 -7.62 -14.79 4.07
C PHE A 7 -6.12 -14.76 4.37
N GLY A 8 -5.32 -15.23 3.42
CA GLY A 8 -3.88 -15.20 3.52
C GLY A 8 -3.32 -13.80 3.28
N LYS A 9 -2.04 -13.63 3.58
CA LYS A 9 -1.27 -12.42 3.28
C LYS A 9 -1.45 -11.92 1.83
N THR A 10 -1.50 -12.85 0.87
CA THR A 10 -1.63 -12.53 -0.56
C THR A 10 -3.01 -11.95 -0.90
N ASP A 11 -4.07 -12.37 -0.21
CA ASP A 11 -5.43 -11.87 -0.44
C ASP A 11 -5.57 -10.41 -0.03
N PHE A 12 -4.99 -10.04 1.12
CA PHE A 12 -4.91 -8.64 1.55
C PHE A 12 -4.17 -7.77 0.53
N PHE A 13 -3.04 -8.27 -0.01
CA PHE A 13 -2.28 -7.55 -1.03
C PHE A 13 -3.10 -7.34 -2.32
N MET A 14 -3.81 -8.38 -2.77
CA MET A 14 -4.67 -8.30 -3.95
C MET A 14 -5.81 -7.29 -3.74
N LEU A 15 -6.46 -7.30 -2.57
CA LEU A 15 -7.51 -6.36 -2.20
C LEU A 15 -6.98 -4.91 -2.14
N ILE A 16 -5.84 -4.66 -1.49
CA ILE A 16 -5.22 -3.32 -1.44
C ILE A 16 -4.94 -2.82 -2.86
N THR A 17 -4.39 -3.69 -3.72
CA THR A 17 -4.10 -3.35 -5.11
C THR A 17 -5.37 -3.06 -5.90
N ALA A 18 -6.45 -3.83 -5.69
CA ALA A 18 -7.72 -3.65 -6.38
C ALA A 18 -8.40 -2.33 -5.99
N TYR A 19 -8.55 -2.07 -4.68
CA TYR A 19 -9.06 -0.80 -4.17
C TYR A 19 -8.22 0.39 -4.66
N GLY A 20 -6.91 0.21 -4.70
CA GLY A 20 -6.00 1.23 -5.22
C GLY A 20 -6.19 1.54 -6.70
N LYS A 21 -6.43 0.52 -7.53
CA LYS A 21 -6.75 0.70 -8.96
C LYS A 21 -8.11 1.38 -9.19
N LEU A 22 -9.06 1.18 -8.28
CA LEU A 22 -10.37 1.81 -8.30
C LEU A 22 -10.35 3.26 -7.76
N GLY A 23 -9.22 3.70 -7.19
CA GLY A 23 -9.13 4.99 -6.51
C GLY A 23 -9.90 5.04 -5.18
N ASP A 24 -10.33 3.89 -4.64
CA ASP A 24 -10.96 3.82 -3.32
C ASP A 24 -9.89 3.59 -2.25
N PHE A 25 -9.25 4.68 -1.87
CA PHE A 25 -8.17 4.67 -0.89
C PHE A 25 -8.63 4.34 0.52
N ASN A 26 -9.86 4.73 0.88
CA ASN A 26 -10.44 4.41 2.18
C ASN A 26 -10.64 2.88 2.30
N GLY A 27 -11.06 2.23 1.22
CA GLY A 27 -11.11 0.78 1.12
C GLY A 27 -9.73 0.14 1.30
N ALA A 28 -8.71 0.64 0.59
CA ALA A 28 -7.34 0.13 0.69
C ALA A 28 -6.76 0.25 2.12
N GLU A 29 -6.98 1.38 2.80
CA GLU A 29 -6.53 1.58 4.19
C GLU A 29 -7.25 0.66 5.18
N LYS A 30 -8.56 0.45 5.01
CA LYS A 30 -9.32 -0.52 5.82
C LYS A 30 -8.76 -1.92 5.66
N VAL A 31 -8.41 -2.34 4.44
CA VAL A 31 -7.80 -3.64 4.18
C VAL A 31 -6.42 -3.76 4.83
N LEU A 32 -5.59 -2.71 4.77
CA LEU A 32 -4.29 -2.68 5.45
C LEU A 32 -4.46 -2.80 6.98
N GLY A 33 -5.47 -2.15 7.55
CA GLY A 33 -5.82 -2.27 8.97
C GLY A 33 -6.29 -3.68 9.35
N LEU A 34 -7.10 -4.33 8.51
CA LEU A 34 -7.54 -5.72 8.69
C LEU A 34 -6.36 -6.70 8.60
N MET A 35 -5.45 -6.47 7.66
CA MET A 35 -4.22 -7.27 7.53
C MET A 35 -3.44 -7.27 8.85
N ASN A 36 -3.22 -6.08 9.44
CA ASN A 36 -2.53 -5.96 10.73
C ASN A 36 -3.28 -6.63 11.89
N LYS A 37 -4.62 -6.48 11.94
CA LYS A 37 -5.47 -7.13 12.96
C LYS A 37 -5.43 -8.65 12.90
N ASN A 38 -5.22 -9.23 11.71
CA ASN A 38 -5.08 -10.67 11.50
C ASN A 38 -3.63 -11.17 11.69
N GLY A 39 -2.74 -10.36 12.27
CA GLY A 39 -1.36 -10.75 12.57
C GLY A 39 -0.40 -10.64 11.37
N TYR A 40 -0.87 -10.15 10.23
CA TYR A 40 -0.02 -9.88 9.08
C TYR A 40 0.50 -8.44 9.15
N ALA A 41 1.72 -8.26 9.66
CA ALA A 41 2.35 -6.94 9.67
C ALA A 41 2.47 -6.38 8.23
N PRO A 42 2.03 -5.13 7.97
CA PRO A 42 2.29 -4.47 6.70
C PRO A 42 3.78 -4.47 6.37
N ASN A 43 4.13 -5.04 5.22
CA ASN A 43 5.51 -5.09 4.72
C ASN A 43 5.71 -4.13 3.54
N VAL A 44 6.96 -4.05 3.05
CA VAL A 44 7.35 -3.18 1.93
C VAL A 44 6.39 -3.32 0.74
N VAL A 45 5.96 -4.53 0.41
CA VAL A 45 5.06 -4.82 -0.71
C VAL A 45 3.68 -4.18 -0.50
N SER A 46 3.05 -4.40 0.66
CA SER A 46 1.74 -3.83 0.97
C SER A 46 1.74 -2.30 1.05
N GLN A 47 2.79 -1.70 1.59
CA GLN A 47 2.91 -0.24 1.68
C GLN A 47 3.24 0.38 0.32
N THR A 48 4.07 -0.28 -0.49
CA THR A 48 4.35 0.16 -1.86
C THR A 48 3.09 0.13 -2.72
N ALA A 49 2.24 -0.90 -2.59
CA ALA A 49 0.97 -0.95 -3.31
C ALA A 49 0.00 0.17 -2.90
N LEU A 50 -0.10 0.47 -1.61
CA LEU A 50 -0.90 1.60 -1.12
C LEU A 50 -0.35 2.95 -1.61
N MET A 51 0.97 3.11 -1.64
CA MET A 51 1.61 4.31 -2.17
C MET A 51 1.37 4.47 -3.67
N GLU A 52 1.50 3.38 -4.45
CA GLU A 52 1.23 3.39 -5.89
C GLU A 52 -0.23 3.73 -6.18
N ALA A 53 -1.15 3.18 -5.39
CA ALA A 53 -2.57 3.52 -5.45
C ALA A 53 -2.77 5.04 -5.29
N TYR A 54 -2.21 5.63 -4.24
CA TYR A 54 -2.28 7.07 -4.02
C TYR A 54 -1.69 7.89 -5.17
N GLY A 55 -0.53 7.49 -5.70
CA GLY A 55 0.12 8.15 -6.83
C GLY A 55 -0.73 8.10 -8.11
N ARG A 56 -1.27 6.94 -8.48
CA ARG A 56 -2.16 6.79 -9.64
C ARG A 56 -3.48 7.56 -9.48
N GLY A 57 -3.92 7.74 -8.25
CA GLY A 57 -5.12 8.47 -7.86
C GLY A 57 -4.96 9.99 -7.76
N GLY A 58 -3.78 10.55 -8.06
CA GLY A 58 -3.51 11.98 -7.91
C GLY A 58 -3.42 12.46 -6.46
N ARG A 59 -3.42 11.55 -5.47
CA ARG A 59 -3.34 11.88 -4.04
C ARG A 59 -1.88 11.89 -3.58
N TYR A 60 -1.09 12.75 -4.21
CA TYR A 60 0.37 12.77 -4.09
C TYR A 60 0.88 12.97 -2.66
N ASN A 61 0.24 13.84 -1.86
CA ASN A 61 0.58 14.05 -0.46
C ASN A 61 0.45 12.77 0.38
N ASN A 62 -0.53 11.92 0.08
CA ASN A 62 -0.71 10.66 0.79
C ASN A 62 0.34 9.63 0.37
N ALA A 63 0.69 9.56 -0.92
CA ALA A 63 1.78 8.72 -1.39
C ALA A 63 3.10 9.11 -0.70
N GLU A 64 3.38 10.41 -0.61
CA GLU A 64 4.55 10.93 0.10
C GLU A 64 4.52 10.60 1.60
N ALA A 65 3.36 10.74 2.26
CA ALA A 65 3.22 10.39 3.67
C ALA A 65 3.53 8.91 3.94
N ILE A 66 3.08 7.99 3.06
CA ILE A 66 3.43 6.56 3.15
C ILE A 66 4.94 6.37 2.98
N PHE A 67 5.54 7.02 1.98
CA PHE A 67 6.98 6.94 1.74
C PHE A 67 7.80 7.43 2.95
N ARG A 68 7.45 8.60 3.52
CA ARG A 68 8.11 9.13 4.72
C ARG A 68 7.95 8.20 5.92
N ARG A 69 6.78 7.58 6.09
CA ARG A 69 6.55 6.56 7.13
C ARG A 69 7.45 5.34 6.94
N MET A 70 7.63 4.87 5.71
CA MET A 70 8.55 3.77 5.41
C MET A 70 9.98 4.10 5.82
N GLN A 71 10.46 5.31 5.52
CA GLN A 71 11.82 5.76 5.83
C GLN A 71 12.11 5.96 7.33
N THR A 72 11.08 6.19 8.15
CA THR A 72 11.26 6.60 9.56
C THR A 72 11.01 5.47 10.55
N PHE A 73 9.96 4.67 10.34
CA PHE A 73 9.54 3.63 11.29
C PHE A 73 8.87 2.42 10.59
N GLY A 74 8.93 2.36 9.26
CA GLY A 74 8.30 1.32 8.47
C GLY A 74 9.29 0.32 7.86
N PRO A 75 8.79 -0.59 7.03
CA PRO A 75 9.63 -1.45 6.22
C PRO A 75 10.45 -0.63 5.22
N GLU A 76 11.73 -1.00 5.06
CA GLU A 76 12.67 -0.33 4.15
C GLU A 76 12.10 -0.24 2.73
N PRO A 77 12.05 0.97 2.12
CA PRO A 77 11.68 1.16 0.72
C PRO A 77 12.53 0.31 -0.24
N SER A 78 11.87 -0.35 -1.20
CA SER A 78 12.55 -1.07 -2.29
C SER A 78 12.86 -0.15 -3.47
N ALA A 79 13.72 -0.60 -4.39
CA ALA A 79 13.97 0.11 -5.65
C ALA A 79 12.66 0.44 -6.41
N PHE A 80 11.68 -0.47 -6.39
CA PHE A 80 10.36 -0.24 -6.96
C PHE A 80 9.57 0.86 -6.23
N THR A 81 9.72 0.96 -4.91
CA THR A 81 9.14 2.05 -4.10
C THR A 81 9.67 3.41 -4.57
N TYR A 82 10.99 3.54 -4.72
CA TYR A 82 11.62 4.77 -5.22
C TYR A 82 11.18 5.11 -6.66
N GLN A 83 11.03 4.12 -7.54
CA GLN A 83 10.54 4.34 -8.90
C GLN A 83 9.12 4.94 -8.90
N ILE A 84 8.22 4.41 -8.06
CA ILE A 84 6.85 4.91 -7.96
C ILE A 84 6.82 6.34 -7.45
N ILE A 85 7.56 6.66 -6.37
CA ILE A 85 7.50 8.00 -5.79
C ILE A 85 8.10 9.05 -6.74
N LEU A 86 9.18 8.72 -7.47
CA LEU A 86 9.74 9.59 -8.52
C LEU A 86 8.73 9.83 -9.65
N LYS A 87 8.07 8.77 -10.14
CA LYS A 87 7.00 8.90 -11.15
C LYS A 87 5.86 9.79 -10.65
N THR A 88 5.48 9.62 -9.38
CA THR A 88 4.43 10.40 -8.73
C THR A 88 4.78 11.90 -8.69
N PHE A 89 6.02 12.25 -8.35
CA PHE A 89 6.47 13.64 -8.34
C PHE A 89 6.60 14.27 -9.73
N VAL A 90 6.91 13.48 -10.76
CA VAL A 90 6.90 13.98 -12.15
C VAL A 90 5.47 14.31 -12.60
N GLN A 91 4.47 13.56 -12.15
CA GLN A 91 3.05 13.77 -12.45
C GLN A 91 2.37 14.86 -11.60
N LEU A 92 3.04 15.36 -10.55
CA LEU A 92 2.59 16.48 -9.72
C LEU A 92 2.79 17.85 -10.42
N LYS A 93 3.59 17.90 -11.50
CA LYS A 93 3.80 19.09 -12.32
C LYS A 93 2.80 19.15 -13.48
#